data_AF-A0A385DEY8-F1
#
_entry.id   AF-A0A385DEY8-F1
#
_cell.length_a   1.000
_cell.length_b   1.000
_cell.length_c   1.000
_cell.angle_alpha   90.00
_cell.angle_beta   90.00
_cell.angle_gamma   90.00
#
_symmetry.space_group_name_H-M   'P 1'
#
loop_
_entity.id
_entity.type
_entity.pdbx_description
1 polymer ?
#
loop_
_entity_poly.entity_id
_entity_poly.type
_entity_poly.pdbx_seq_one_letter_code
_entity_poly.pdbx_strand_id
1 'polypeptide(L)'
;MNQVDPLLHRKLQEVGNLVSHLGEQVRHVSGQVAGVDTRQQQAQTELQQLRADFLAYVQQAGRASVVQRAETRIGVIKDDLDHEFGHHKTVRRTAVGMLQAFDTGLVTEETVRGVSEELMIQTPRYWLAPALVALASWAADDPTLCSRAVDEAFRRSPAHTSLLFTLVLRRQGRQDAAHRWLRHYLLAQDPAALGREFAVILEALAQGAFGPAGRELLATTLDQWQRTLLDDGAARDRQVALWRAELDSLAAPTARADHPRLAQLSPQWPQLDAILGKARAQQALLDRYRAVMEREPGPSTRLEDAVDDILDQLVGAYDTDELPLRRDLELQHAVVAHDGDMDAARRAYDARAAAFEQTLDYLTVQSASALAPETIGTSPATRRLAVAACREWLDEAQGGFTRDYRAALPPTVEARFDSTHSVAGTMFHLPPWTGSFSDGLPAMEHSLGAHWEQHAKPFLDSLAYPLRRHLLILGASVLAVLFVVGQISWPVALVVAGLLALVRGLLLQQQHTKAQALHRSAHQALQHAKRDSLQQLRAAGAELTDWYESYRTADAVDAECRAFITSLATAAPGGSPFEGRVVDHTAPAPAGTGKDSHR
;
A
#
# COMPACT_ATOMS: atom_id res chain seq x y z
N MET A 1 53.68 93.74 -4.65
CA MET A 1 54.43 92.46 -4.61
C MET A 1 53.60 91.55 -3.71
N ASN A 2 52.86 90.53 -4.13
CA ASN A 2 52.81 89.71 -5.35
C ASN A 2 51.36 89.76 -5.88
N GLN A 3 51.07 90.09 -7.14
CA GLN A 3 51.27 89.17 -8.28
C GLN A 3 50.87 87.72 -7.93
N VAL A 4 49.60 87.52 -7.59
CA VAL A 4 48.92 86.28 -7.97
C VAL A 4 48.23 86.60 -9.30
N ASP A 5 48.79 86.02 -10.36
CA ASP A 5 48.64 86.39 -11.76
C ASP A 5 47.18 86.57 -12.25
N PRO A 6 46.85 87.67 -12.96
CA PRO A 6 45.60 87.78 -13.73
C PRO A 6 45.55 86.74 -14.87
N LEU A 7 46.71 86.28 -15.34
CA LEU A 7 46.86 85.17 -16.28
C LEU A 7 46.42 83.83 -15.67
N LEU A 8 46.67 83.62 -14.36
CA LEU A 8 46.23 82.45 -13.63
C LEU A 8 44.72 82.46 -13.42
N HIS A 9 44.11 83.61 -13.09
CA HIS A 9 42.66 83.75 -12.96
C HIS A 9 41.92 83.51 -14.27
N ARG A 10 42.45 84.00 -15.40
CA ARG A 10 41.85 83.79 -16.73
C ARG A 10 41.95 82.33 -17.16
N LYS A 11 43.10 81.68 -16.93
CA LYS A 11 43.23 80.24 -17.13
C LYS A 11 42.35 79.43 -16.19
N LEU A 12 42.15 79.86 -14.93
CA LEU A 12 41.25 79.21 -13.99
C LEU A 12 39.78 79.32 -14.44
N GLN A 13 39.36 80.46 -14.99
CA GLN A 13 38.02 80.64 -15.54
C GLN A 13 37.80 79.85 -16.83
N GLU A 14 38.81 79.79 -17.70
CA GLU A 14 38.77 79.01 -18.94
C GLU A 14 38.73 77.51 -18.64
N VAL A 15 39.53 77.06 -17.67
CA VAL A 15 39.45 75.69 -17.11
C VAL A 15 38.10 75.46 -16.43
N GLY A 16 37.57 76.42 -15.68
CA GLY A 16 36.25 76.32 -15.04
C GLY A 16 35.10 76.15 -16.05
N ASN A 17 35.15 76.88 -17.16
CA ASN A 17 34.18 76.78 -18.26
C ASN A 17 34.33 75.46 -19.03
N LEU A 18 35.56 75.02 -19.30
CA LEU A 18 35.84 73.71 -19.89
C LEU A 18 35.38 72.56 -18.99
N VAL A 19 35.59 72.66 -17.68
CA VAL A 19 35.15 71.66 -16.70
C VAL A 19 33.63 71.62 -16.59
N SER A 20 32.94 72.75 -16.64
CA SER A 20 31.47 72.79 -16.62
C SER A 20 30.86 72.28 -17.93
N HIS A 21 31.44 72.60 -19.08
CA HIS A 21 31.02 72.05 -20.37
C HIS A 21 31.28 70.55 -20.47
N LEU A 22 32.44 70.08 -19.98
CA LEU A 22 32.75 68.66 -19.86
C LEU A 22 31.79 67.97 -18.88
N GLY A 23 31.44 68.61 -17.77
CA GLY A 23 30.45 68.08 -16.81
C GLY A 23 29.02 68.02 -17.37
N GLU A 24 28.69 68.84 -18.36
CA GLU A 24 27.40 68.81 -19.06
C GLU A 24 27.41 67.73 -20.18
N GLN A 25 28.49 67.63 -20.95
CA GLN A 25 28.69 66.53 -21.90
C GLN A 25 28.74 65.16 -21.20
N VAL A 26 29.41 65.04 -20.06
CA VAL A 26 29.45 63.82 -19.26
C VAL A 26 28.08 63.45 -18.73
N ARG A 27 27.26 64.42 -18.28
CA ARG A 27 25.85 64.15 -17.89
C ARG A 27 25.00 63.68 -19.07
N HIS A 28 25.18 64.28 -20.25
CA HIS A 28 24.48 63.85 -21.46
C HIS A 28 24.90 62.44 -21.89
N VAL A 29 26.21 62.14 -21.86
CA VAL A 29 26.75 60.81 -22.16
C VAL A 29 26.29 59.79 -21.12
N SER A 30 26.29 60.12 -19.82
CA SER A 30 25.75 59.24 -18.77
C SER A 30 24.25 58.95 -18.98
N GLY A 31 23.47 59.94 -19.39
CA GLY A 31 22.06 59.75 -19.76
C GLY A 31 21.88 58.85 -21.00
N GLN A 32 22.72 59.03 -22.02
CA GLN A 32 22.71 58.16 -23.21
C GLN A 32 23.17 56.74 -22.89
N VAL A 33 24.17 56.56 -22.03
CA VAL A 33 24.66 55.24 -21.57
C VAL A 33 23.59 54.52 -20.74
N ALA A 34 22.90 55.23 -19.83
CA ALA A 34 21.76 54.66 -19.09
C ALA A 34 20.60 54.25 -20.03
N GLY A 35 20.35 55.05 -21.07
CA GLY A 35 19.37 54.72 -22.11
C GLY A 35 19.77 53.51 -22.96
N VAL A 36 21.07 53.34 -23.26
CA VAL A 36 21.61 52.16 -23.96
C VAL A 36 21.51 50.92 -23.09
N ASP A 37 21.85 51.01 -21.80
CA ASP A 37 21.74 49.90 -20.85
C ASP A 37 20.29 49.42 -20.72
N THR A 38 19.33 50.35 -20.64
CA THR A 38 17.89 50.03 -20.61
C THR A 38 17.44 49.30 -21.89
N ARG A 39 17.86 49.78 -23.08
CA ARG A 39 17.53 49.12 -24.36
C ARG A 39 18.21 47.76 -24.50
N GLN A 40 19.43 47.62 -23.99
CA GLN A 40 20.15 46.36 -23.98
C GLN A 40 19.43 45.34 -23.09
N GLN A 41 19.01 45.74 -21.89
CA GLN A 41 18.22 44.89 -20.98
C GLN A 41 16.90 44.49 -21.64
N GLN A 42 16.19 45.43 -22.26
CA GLN A 42 14.94 45.15 -22.97
C GLN A 42 15.15 44.15 -24.13
N ALA A 43 16.18 44.34 -24.95
CA ALA A 43 16.51 43.43 -26.04
C ALA A 43 16.91 42.03 -25.53
N GLN A 44 17.62 41.95 -24.40
CA GLN A 44 17.93 40.67 -23.75
C GLN A 44 16.66 39.96 -23.28
N THR A 45 15.71 40.68 -22.67
CA THR A 45 14.41 40.13 -22.26
C THR A 45 13.59 39.66 -23.47
N GLU A 46 13.51 40.46 -24.53
CA GLU A 46 12.81 40.10 -25.76
C GLU A 46 13.44 38.86 -26.45
N LEU A 47 14.78 38.75 -26.45
CA LEU A 47 15.47 37.57 -26.97
C LEU A 47 15.24 36.32 -26.10
N GLN A 48 15.19 36.48 -24.78
CA GLN A 48 14.85 35.37 -23.87
C GLN A 48 13.42 34.90 -24.08
N GLN A 49 12.47 35.82 -24.27
CA GLN A 49 11.08 35.52 -24.58
C GLN A 49 10.96 34.83 -25.94
N LEU A 50 11.59 35.38 -26.99
CA LEU A 50 11.60 34.76 -28.32
C LEU A 50 12.19 33.35 -28.30
N ARG A 51 13.26 33.12 -27.53
CA ARG A 51 13.82 31.78 -27.34
C ARG A 51 12.82 30.85 -26.67
N ALA A 52 12.09 31.31 -25.65
CA ALA A 52 11.07 30.51 -24.98
C ALA A 52 9.91 30.17 -25.92
N ASP A 53 9.41 31.17 -26.66
CA ASP A 53 8.32 31.00 -27.63
C ASP A 53 8.73 30.07 -28.79
N PHE A 54 9.97 30.19 -29.28
CA PHE A 54 10.51 29.31 -30.31
C PHE A 54 10.63 27.86 -29.81
N LEU A 55 11.14 27.64 -28.60
CA LEU A 55 11.21 26.30 -28.01
C LEU A 55 9.81 25.70 -27.82
N ALA A 56 8.83 26.50 -27.39
CA ALA A 56 7.45 26.07 -27.27
C ALA A 56 6.84 25.71 -28.63
N TYR A 57 7.08 26.53 -29.67
CA TYR A 57 6.65 26.25 -31.03
C TYR A 57 7.30 24.97 -31.59
N VAL A 58 8.60 24.78 -31.40
CA VAL A 58 9.30 23.56 -31.85
C VAL A 58 8.72 22.31 -31.17
N GLN A 59 8.44 22.39 -29.87
CA GLN A 59 7.77 21.29 -29.15
C GLN A 59 6.36 21.03 -29.68
N GLN A 60 5.56 22.08 -29.88
CA GLN A 60 4.19 21.94 -30.39
C GLN A 60 4.16 21.41 -31.82
N ALA A 61 5.04 21.90 -32.70
CA ALA A 61 5.18 21.41 -34.07
C ALA A 61 5.65 19.95 -34.10
N GLY A 62 6.58 19.58 -33.20
CA GLY A 62 7.01 18.18 -33.01
C GLY A 62 5.84 17.29 -32.61
N ARG A 63 5.06 17.70 -31.61
CA ARG A 63 3.85 16.99 -31.15
C ARG A 63 2.80 16.86 -32.25
N ALA A 64 2.50 17.94 -32.96
CA ALA A 64 1.56 17.92 -34.08
C ALA A 64 2.02 16.97 -35.20
N SER A 65 3.33 16.93 -35.51
CA SER A 65 3.87 15.97 -36.47
C SER A 65 3.74 14.52 -36.00
N VAL A 66 3.87 14.26 -34.69
CA VAL A 66 3.67 12.92 -34.12
C VAL A 66 2.20 12.51 -34.25
N VAL A 67 1.26 13.39 -33.90
CA VAL A 67 -0.19 13.14 -34.06
C VAL A 67 -0.54 12.82 -35.50
N GLN A 68 -0.08 13.62 -36.47
CA GLN A 68 -0.35 13.38 -37.90
C GLN A 68 0.19 12.03 -38.39
N ARG A 69 1.38 11.63 -37.93
CA ARG A 69 1.95 10.30 -38.23
C ARG A 69 1.13 9.19 -37.59
N ALA A 70 0.68 9.37 -36.35
CA ALA A 70 -0.16 8.41 -35.64
C ALA A 70 -1.52 8.24 -36.33
N GLU A 71 -2.19 9.33 -36.74
CA GLU A 71 -3.44 9.29 -37.52
C GLU A 71 -3.27 8.53 -38.85
N THR A 72 -2.18 8.80 -39.57
CA THR A 72 -1.86 8.07 -40.81
C THR A 72 -1.65 6.59 -40.54
N ARG A 73 -0.89 6.25 -39.48
CA ARG A 73 -0.59 4.88 -39.08
C ARG A 73 -1.86 4.15 -38.62
N ILE A 74 -2.78 4.80 -37.92
CA ILE A 74 -4.11 4.27 -37.56
C ILE A 74 -4.87 3.87 -38.81
N GLY A 75 -4.88 4.71 -39.85
CA GLY A 75 -5.52 4.39 -41.13
C GLY A 75 -4.93 3.12 -41.76
N VAL A 76 -3.61 3.08 -41.90
CA VAL A 76 -2.89 1.93 -42.46
C VAL A 76 -3.18 0.64 -41.67
N ILE A 77 -3.08 0.67 -40.34
CA ILE A 77 -3.32 -0.51 -39.51
C ILE A 77 -4.78 -0.98 -39.63
N LYS A 78 -5.75 -0.07 -39.74
CA LYS A 78 -7.16 -0.43 -39.94
C LYS A 78 -7.37 -1.10 -41.30
N ASP A 79 -6.76 -0.57 -42.35
CA ASP A 79 -6.81 -1.15 -43.68
C ASP A 79 -6.15 -2.55 -43.70
N ASP A 80 -4.98 -2.70 -43.06
CA ASP A 80 -4.28 -3.99 -42.91
C ASP A 80 -5.15 -4.99 -42.13
N LEU A 81 -5.77 -4.57 -41.03
CA LEU A 81 -6.69 -5.40 -40.24
C LEU A 81 -7.92 -5.84 -41.03
N ASP A 82 -8.52 -4.94 -41.81
CA ASP A 82 -9.70 -5.28 -42.63
C ASP A 82 -9.31 -6.17 -43.82
N HIS A 83 -8.14 -5.96 -44.42
CA HIS A 83 -7.64 -6.78 -45.53
C HIS A 83 -7.26 -8.20 -45.09
N GLU A 84 -6.49 -8.34 -44.01
CA GLU A 84 -5.99 -9.65 -43.55
C GLU A 84 -7.02 -10.40 -42.69
N PHE A 85 -7.83 -9.69 -41.89
CA PHE A 85 -8.68 -10.28 -40.86
C PHE A 85 -10.17 -9.90 -40.94
N GLY A 86 -10.60 -9.18 -41.98
CA GLY A 86 -12.02 -8.85 -42.19
C GLY A 86 -12.93 -10.09 -42.28
N HIS A 87 -12.40 -11.19 -42.81
CA HIS A 87 -13.10 -12.48 -42.83
C HIS A 87 -13.23 -13.09 -41.43
N HIS A 88 -12.24 -12.95 -40.54
CA HIS A 88 -12.33 -13.44 -39.16
C HIS A 88 -13.48 -12.75 -38.41
N LYS A 89 -13.61 -11.43 -38.56
CA LYS A 89 -14.76 -10.68 -38.01
C LYS A 89 -16.10 -11.21 -38.50
N THR A 90 -16.18 -11.61 -39.78
CA THR A 90 -17.38 -12.21 -40.35
C THR A 90 -17.67 -13.58 -39.72
N VAL A 91 -16.67 -14.44 -39.58
CA VAL A 91 -16.80 -15.74 -38.89
C VAL A 91 -17.31 -15.57 -37.46
N ARG A 92 -16.74 -14.65 -36.67
CA ARG A 92 -17.17 -14.38 -35.29
C ARG A 92 -18.63 -13.94 -35.21
N ARG A 93 -19.05 -13.01 -36.06
CA ARG A 93 -20.44 -12.55 -36.12
C ARG A 93 -21.39 -13.68 -36.51
N THR A 94 -21.01 -14.51 -37.47
CA THR A 94 -21.81 -15.66 -37.90
C THR A 94 -21.89 -16.74 -36.83
N ALA A 95 -20.81 -16.98 -36.08
CA ALA A 95 -20.79 -17.94 -34.98
C ALA A 95 -21.80 -17.58 -33.88
N VAL A 96 -21.85 -16.32 -33.45
CA VAL A 96 -22.86 -15.82 -32.50
C VAL A 96 -24.27 -16.03 -33.05
N GLY A 97 -24.51 -15.62 -34.30
CA GLY A 97 -25.81 -15.79 -34.95
C GLY A 97 -26.23 -17.25 -35.11
N MET A 98 -25.28 -18.14 -35.38
CA MET A 98 -25.51 -19.59 -35.53
C MET A 98 -25.84 -20.24 -34.19
N LEU A 99 -25.15 -19.88 -33.11
CA LEU A 99 -25.45 -20.35 -31.76
C LEU A 99 -26.86 -19.92 -31.31
N GLN A 100 -27.24 -18.66 -31.55
CA GLN A 100 -28.60 -18.16 -31.27
C GLN A 100 -29.67 -18.80 -32.17
N ALA A 101 -29.35 -19.04 -33.45
CA ALA A 101 -30.26 -19.67 -34.41
C ALA A 101 -30.56 -21.13 -34.05
N PHE A 102 -29.57 -21.87 -33.55
CA PHE A 102 -29.78 -23.23 -33.07
C PHE A 102 -30.74 -23.29 -31.87
N ASP A 103 -30.71 -22.31 -30.98
CA ASP A 103 -31.64 -22.27 -29.83
C ASP A 103 -33.10 -22.02 -30.25
N THR A 104 -33.28 -21.19 -31.28
CA THR A 104 -34.61 -20.81 -31.76
C THR A 104 -35.18 -21.81 -32.78
N GLY A 105 -34.35 -22.67 -33.37
CA GLY A 105 -34.75 -23.66 -34.38
C GLY A 105 -35.24 -23.04 -35.68
N LEU A 106 -34.90 -21.77 -35.95
CA LEU A 106 -35.46 -20.99 -37.06
C LEU A 106 -34.69 -21.12 -38.39
N VAL A 107 -33.53 -21.79 -38.39
CA VAL A 107 -32.65 -21.88 -39.56
C VAL A 107 -32.53 -23.33 -40.01
N THR A 108 -32.58 -23.57 -41.32
CA THR A 108 -32.44 -24.91 -41.90
C THR A 108 -31.00 -25.41 -41.82
N GLU A 109 -30.83 -26.72 -41.60
CA GLU A 109 -29.51 -27.39 -41.59
C GLU A 109 -28.71 -27.10 -42.87
N GLU A 110 -29.38 -27.05 -44.03
CA GLU A 110 -28.74 -26.75 -45.31
C GLU A 110 -28.12 -25.34 -45.34
N THR A 111 -28.82 -24.35 -44.81
CA THR A 111 -28.32 -22.96 -44.73
C THR A 111 -27.11 -22.88 -43.81
N VAL A 112 -27.20 -23.52 -42.64
CA VAL A 112 -26.12 -23.54 -41.65
C VAL A 112 -24.87 -24.21 -42.22
N ARG A 113 -25.04 -25.35 -42.90
CA ARG A 113 -23.94 -26.06 -43.56
C ARG A 113 -23.30 -25.21 -44.65
N GLY A 114 -24.08 -24.67 -45.58
CA GLY A 114 -23.57 -23.85 -46.69
C GLY A 114 -22.76 -22.65 -46.22
N VAL A 115 -23.26 -21.93 -45.21
CA VAL A 115 -22.56 -20.79 -44.61
C VAL A 115 -21.27 -21.24 -43.91
N SER A 116 -21.30 -22.35 -43.15
CA SER A 116 -20.11 -22.84 -42.44
C SER A 116 -18.99 -23.30 -43.40
N GLU A 117 -19.34 -23.96 -44.52
CA GLU A 117 -18.39 -24.40 -45.54
C GLU A 117 -17.79 -23.22 -46.30
N GLU A 118 -18.60 -22.22 -46.65
CA GLU A 118 -18.12 -20.98 -47.28
C GLU A 118 -17.11 -20.25 -46.36
N LEU A 119 -17.43 -20.12 -45.08
CA LEU A 119 -16.53 -19.50 -44.10
C LEU A 119 -15.21 -20.28 -43.96
N MET A 120 -15.25 -21.61 -44.01
CA MET A 120 -14.05 -22.45 -43.99
C MET A 120 -13.15 -22.21 -45.21
N ILE A 121 -13.73 -22.03 -46.39
CA ILE A 121 -12.99 -21.71 -47.62
C ILE A 121 -12.35 -20.30 -47.51
N GLN A 122 -13.08 -19.33 -46.98
CA GLN A 122 -12.61 -17.95 -46.85
C GLN A 122 -11.58 -17.75 -45.73
N THR A 123 -11.57 -18.61 -44.71
CA THR A 123 -10.69 -18.48 -43.54
C THR A 123 -9.91 -19.78 -43.24
N PRO A 124 -9.02 -20.21 -44.15
CA PRO A 124 -8.37 -21.52 -44.07
C PRO A 124 -7.39 -21.66 -42.90
N ARG A 125 -7.03 -20.59 -42.20
CA ARG A 125 -6.13 -20.62 -41.03
C ARG A 125 -6.85 -20.44 -39.70
N TYR A 126 -8.09 -19.95 -39.70
CA TYR A 126 -8.79 -19.59 -38.46
C TYR A 126 -9.37 -20.82 -37.76
N TRP A 127 -9.25 -20.91 -36.44
CA TRP A 127 -9.69 -22.09 -35.67
C TRP A 127 -11.20 -22.23 -35.59
N LEU A 128 -11.94 -21.12 -35.58
CA LEU A 128 -13.39 -21.10 -35.36
C LEU A 128 -14.16 -21.62 -36.59
N ALA A 129 -13.66 -21.39 -37.81
CA ALA A 129 -14.32 -21.82 -39.03
C ALA A 129 -14.56 -23.34 -39.13
N PRO A 130 -13.54 -24.22 -38.95
CA PRO A 130 -13.78 -25.66 -38.89
C PRO A 130 -14.61 -26.07 -37.67
N ALA A 131 -14.56 -25.32 -36.56
CA ALA A 131 -15.43 -25.58 -35.41
C ALA A 131 -16.91 -25.31 -35.72
N LEU A 132 -17.23 -24.27 -36.51
CA LEU A 132 -18.58 -24.04 -37.02
C LEU A 132 -19.04 -25.13 -37.98
N VAL A 133 -18.16 -25.61 -38.87
CA VAL A 133 -18.46 -26.77 -39.74
C VAL A 133 -18.78 -28.00 -38.90
N ALA A 134 -18.04 -28.23 -37.80
CA ALA A 134 -18.32 -29.33 -36.88
C ALA A 134 -19.70 -29.18 -36.20
N LEU A 135 -20.06 -27.98 -35.73
CA LEU A 135 -21.37 -27.72 -35.14
C LEU A 135 -22.51 -27.87 -36.15
N ALA A 136 -22.32 -27.40 -37.39
CA ALA A 136 -23.27 -27.59 -38.49
C ALA A 136 -23.48 -29.07 -38.81
N SER A 137 -22.37 -29.81 -38.95
CA SER A 137 -22.39 -31.24 -39.26
C SER A 137 -22.99 -32.06 -38.13
N TRP A 138 -22.78 -31.64 -36.88
CA TRP A 138 -23.41 -32.25 -35.71
C TRP A 138 -24.93 -32.05 -35.71
N ALA A 139 -25.41 -30.85 -36.04
CA ALA A 139 -26.84 -30.59 -36.15
C ALA A 139 -27.50 -31.36 -37.30
N ALA A 140 -26.79 -31.58 -38.40
CA ALA A 140 -27.25 -32.33 -39.57
C ALA A 140 -27.04 -33.87 -39.49
N ASP A 141 -26.61 -34.38 -38.33
CA ASP A 141 -26.33 -35.80 -38.09
C ASP A 141 -25.32 -36.43 -39.09
N ASP A 142 -24.30 -35.67 -39.50
CA ASP A 142 -23.14 -36.17 -40.27
C ASP A 142 -21.92 -36.39 -39.37
N PRO A 143 -21.75 -37.60 -38.79
CA PRO A 143 -20.64 -37.89 -37.90
C PRO A 143 -19.28 -37.87 -38.60
N THR A 144 -19.23 -38.13 -39.91
CA THR A 144 -17.98 -38.25 -40.66
C THR A 144 -17.34 -36.89 -40.90
N LEU A 145 -18.15 -35.92 -41.35
CA LEU A 145 -17.70 -34.55 -41.55
C LEU A 145 -17.45 -33.87 -40.20
N CYS A 146 -18.32 -34.11 -39.21
CA CYS A 146 -18.15 -33.59 -37.86
C CYS A 146 -16.79 -34.00 -37.25
N SER A 147 -16.46 -35.29 -37.27
CA SER A 147 -15.17 -35.79 -36.75
C SER A 147 -13.97 -35.12 -37.42
N ARG A 148 -13.98 -35.01 -38.76
CA ARG A 148 -12.89 -34.37 -39.52
C ARG A 148 -12.77 -32.88 -39.22
N ALA A 149 -13.90 -32.20 -39.06
CA ALA A 149 -13.95 -30.77 -38.76
C ALA A 149 -13.47 -30.48 -37.34
N VAL A 150 -13.84 -31.31 -36.36
CA VAL A 150 -13.31 -31.25 -34.98
C VAL A 150 -11.79 -31.44 -34.96
N ASP A 151 -11.28 -32.44 -35.66
CA ASP A 151 -9.84 -32.71 -35.73
C ASP A 151 -9.06 -31.52 -36.32
N GLU A 152 -9.61 -30.89 -37.35
CA GLU A 152 -9.01 -29.72 -37.97
C GLU A 152 -9.07 -28.48 -37.06
N ALA A 153 -10.19 -28.24 -36.39
CA ALA A 153 -10.32 -27.16 -35.40
C ALA A 153 -9.33 -27.35 -34.24
N PHE A 154 -9.25 -28.57 -33.70
CA PHE A 154 -8.35 -28.91 -32.60
C PHE A 154 -6.89 -28.74 -32.99
N ARG A 155 -6.51 -29.10 -34.22
CA ARG A 155 -5.14 -28.90 -34.74
C ARG A 155 -4.76 -27.42 -34.82
N ARG A 156 -5.70 -26.53 -35.14
CA ARG A 156 -5.47 -25.08 -35.23
C ARG A 156 -5.39 -24.43 -33.86
N SER A 157 -6.31 -24.79 -32.96
CA SER A 157 -6.29 -24.29 -31.59
C SER A 157 -6.90 -25.30 -30.61
N PRO A 158 -6.08 -26.10 -29.92
CA PRO A 158 -6.56 -27.08 -28.95
C PRO A 158 -7.36 -26.44 -27.82
N ALA A 159 -6.86 -25.32 -27.26
CA ALA A 159 -7.48 -24.62 -26.15
C ALA A 159 -8.85 -24.03 -26.52
N HIS A 160 -8.92 -23.18 -27.54
CA HIS A 160 -10.20 -22.54 -27.93
C HIS A 160 -11.23 -23.55 -28.41
N THR A 161 -10.82 -24.56 -29.18
CA THR A 161 -11.72 -25.62 -29.64
C THR A 161 -12.29 -26.42 -28.48
N SER A 162 -11.44 -26.82 -27.53
CA SER A 162 -11.89 -27.58 -26.36
C SER A 162 -12.85 -26.77 -25.51
N LEU A 163 -12.53 -25.49 -25.28
CA LEU A 163 -13.37 -24.58 -24.51
C LEU A 163 -14.74 -24.36 -25.17
N LEU A 164 -14.77 -24.14 -26.48
CA LEU A 164 -16.00 -23.98 -27.25
C LEU A 164 -16.92 -25.20 -27.07
N PHE A 165 -16.39 -26.41 -27.30
CA PHE A 165 -17.18 -27.63 -27.16
C PHE A 165 -17.59 -27.91 -25.71
N THR A 166 -16.76 -27.58 -24.72
CA THR A 166 -17.14 -27.64 -23.30
C THR A 166 -18.37 -26.78 -23.02
N LEU A 167 -18.37 -25.53 -23.46
CA LEU A 167 -19.47 -24.58 -23.21
C LEU A 167 -20.73 -24.97 -23.99
N VAL A 168 -20.61 -25.29 -25.28
CA VAL A 168 -21.76 -25.68 -26.12
C VAL A 168 -22.41 -26.98 -25.61
N LEU A 169 -21.61 -28.01 -25.29
CA LEU A 169 -22.17 -29.27 -24.78
C LEU A 169 -22.76 -29.10 -23.37
N ARG A 170 -22.19 -28.20 -22.56
CA ARG A 170 -22.75 -27.87 -21.26
C ARG A 170 -24.11 -27.19 -21.37
N ARG A 171 -24.25 -26.27 -22.34
CA ARG A 171 -25.49 -25.58 -22.69
C ARG A 171 -26.58 -26.55 -23.15
N GLN A 172 -26.20 -27.55 -23.93
CA GLN A 172 -27.10 -28.62 -24.40
C GLN A 172 -27.39 -29.73 -23.36
N GLY A 173 -26.99 -29.53 -22.09
CA GLY A 173 -27.24 -30.49 -21.01
C GLY A 173 -26.40 -31.78 -21.06
N ARG A 174 -25.42 -31.89 -21.98
CA ARG A 174 -24.59 -33.09 -22.16
C ARG A 174 -23.35 -33.06 -21.25
N GLN A 175 -23.58 -33.17 -19.94
CA GLN A 175 -22.56 -33.04 -18.90
C GLN A 175 -21.31 -33.90 -19.13
N ASP A 176 -21.46 -35.22 -19.32
CA ASP A 176 -20.30 -36.13 -19.47
C ASP A 176 -19.40 -35.75 -20.66
N ALA A 177 -20.01 -35.32 -21.76
CA ALA A 177 -19.28 -34.89 -22.95
C ALA A 177 -18.57 -33.54 -22.70
N ALA A 178 -19.23 -32.61 -22.02
CA ALA A 178 -18.64 -31.34 -21.59
C ALA A 178 -17.44 -31.55 -20.67
N HIS A 179 -17.50 -32.51 -19.73
CA HIS A 179 -16.38 -32.84 -18.84
C HIS A 179 -15.18 -33.42 -19.60
N ARG A 180 -15.41 -34.26 -20.62
CA ARG A 180 -14.32 -34.76 -21.48
C ARG A 180 -13.61 -33.62 -22.20
N TRP A 181 -14.36 -32.70 -22.79
CA TRP A 181 -13.78 -31.52 -23.44
C TRP A 181 -13.11 -30.56 -22.44
N LEU A 182 -13.66 -30.42 -21.23
CA LEU A 182 -13.05 -29.62 -20.18
C LEU A 182 -11.68 -30.18 -19.80
N ARG A 183 -11.54 -31.51 -19.75
CA ARG A 183 -10.26 -32.17 -19.54
C ARG A 183 -9.26 -31.84 -20.66
N HIS A 184 -9.68 -31.87 -21.92
CA HIS A 184 -8.82 -31.48 -23.05
C HIS A 184 -8.41 -30.02 -22.97
N TYR A 185 -9.33 -29.13 -22.60
CA TYR A 185 -9.05 -27.70 -22.38
C TYR A 185 -7.97 -27.51 -21.32
N LEU A 186 -8.15 -28.12 -20.15
CA LEU A 186 -7.20 -28.02 -19.04
C LEU A 186 -5.83 -28.61 -19.41
N LEU A 187 -5.77 -29.73 -20.14
CA LEU A 187 -4.51 -30.31 -20.62
C LEU A 187 -3.77 -29.43 -21.64
N ALA A 188 -4.49 -28.57 -22.37
CA ALA A 188 -3.92 -27.68 -23.37
C ALA A 188 -3.40 -26.35 -22.80
N GLN A 189 -3.67 -26.05 -21.51
CA GLN A 189 -3.21 -24.82 -20.88
C GLN A 189 -1.74 -24.89 -20.46
N ASP A 190 -1.07 -23.74 -20.55
CA ASP A 190 0.22 -23.53 -19.91
C ASP A 190 0.01 -22.89 -18.53
N PRO A 191 0.33 -23.59 -17.41
CA PRO A 191 0.16 -23.05 -16.08
C PRO A 191 1.06 -21.84 -15.78
N ALA A 192 2.14 -21.62 -16.53
CA ALA A 192 2.99 -20.44 -16.40
C ALA A 192 2.43 -19.21 -17.15
N ALA A 193 1.46 -19.40 -18.03
CA ALA A 193 0.92 -18.36 -18.90
C ALA A 193 -0.59 -18.56 -19.16
N LEU A 194 -1.41 -18.41 -18.12
CA LEU A 194 -2.86 -18.59 -18.23
C LEU A 194 -3.54 -17.33 -18.78
N GLY A 195 -4.28 -17.50 -19.86
CA GLY A 195 -5.10 -16.45 -20.47
C GLY A 195 -6.32 -16.05 -19.63
N ARG A 196 -7.00 -14.98 -20.06
CA ARG A 196 -8.19 -14.43 -19.40
C ARG A 196 -9.33 -15.44 -19.34
N GLU A 197 -9.45 -16.26 -20.38
CA GLU A 197 -10.47 -17.31 -20.56
C GLU A 197 -10.44 -18.31 -19.39
N PHE A 198 -9.26 -18.58 -18.84
CA PHE A 198 -9.11 -19.46 -17.68
C PHE A 198 -9.78 -18.87 -16.43
N ALA A 199 -9.64 -17.57 -16.17
CA ALA A 199 -10.28 -16.93 -15.02
C ALA A 199 -11.82 -17.04 -15.10
N VAL A 200 -12.39 -16.87 -16.30
CA VAL A 200 -13.84 -17.01 -16.51
C VAL A 200 -14.30 -18.45 -16.32
N ILE A 201 -13.49 -19.43 -16.74
CA ILE A 201 -13.79 -20.85 -16.52
C ILE A 201 -13.66 -21.27 -15.06
N LEU A 202 -12.63 -20.76 -14.37
CA LEU A 202 -12.47 -20.94 -12.93
C LEU A 202 -13.69 -20.38 -12.20
N GLU A 203 -14.17 -19.22 -12.61
CA GLU A 203 -15.37 -18.57 -12.07
C GLU A 203 -16.64 -19.41 -12.30
N ALA A 204 -16.88 -19.88 -13.53
CA ALA A 204 -18.00 -20.77 -13.82
C ALA A 204 -17.94 -22.08 -13.01
N LEU A 205 -16.75 -22.67 -12.87
CA LEU A 205 -16.53 -23.87 -12.05
C LEU A 205 -16.77 -23.61 -10.57
N ALA A 206 -16.32 -22.46 -10.05
CA ALA A 206 -16.53 -22.03 -8.67
C ALA A 206 -18.01 -21.83 -8.36
N GLN A 207 -18.78 -21.30 -9.31
CA GLN A 207 -20.24 -21.17 -9.22
C GLN A 207 -20.99 -22.49 -9.39
N GLY A 208 -20.29 -23.55 -9.83
CA GLY A 208 -20.84 -24.90 -9.96
C GLY A 208 -21.39 -25.24 -11.34
N ALA A 209 -21.02 -24.50 -12.40
CA ALA A 209 -21.46 -24.73 -13.77
C ALA A 209 -21.32 -26.20 -14.18
N PHE A 210 -20.21 -26.84 -13.87
CA PHE A 210 -19.90 -28.20 -14.32
C PHE A 210 -20.14 -29.28 -13.27
N GLY A 211 -20.93 -29.02 -12.22
CA GLY A 211 -21.27 -30.04 -11.21
C GLY A 211 -20.07 -30.53 -10.38
N PRO A 212 -20.21 -31.64 -9.62
CA PRO A 212 -19.15 -32.18 -8.78
C PRO A 212 -17.96 -32.76 -9.57
N ALA A 213 -18.22 -33.50 -10.65
CA ALA A 213 -17.17 -34.13 -11.45
C ALA A 213 -16.25 -33.10 -12.13
N GLY A 214 -16.80 -32.00 -12.65
CA GLY A 214 -16.01 -30.90 -13.20
C GLY A 214 -15.15 -30.20 -12.15
N ARG A 215 -15.66 -30.07 -10.91
CA ARG A 215 -14.90 -29.50 -9.78
C ARG A 215 -13.75 -30.41 -9.35
N GLU A 216 -13.97 -31.72 -9.28
CA GLU A 216 -12.91 -32.69 -8.96
C GLU A 216 -11.80 -32.69 -10.03
N LEU A 217 -12.18 -32.64 -11.30
CA LEU A 217 -11.24 -32.54 -12.43
C LEU A 217 -10.38 -31.28 -12.33
N LEU A 218 -11.02 -30.13 -12.05
CA LEU A 218 -10.30 -28.87 -11.84
C LEU A 218 -9.35 -29.00 -10.65
N ALA A 219 -9.84 -29.40 -9.48
CA ALA A 219 -9.04 -29.51 -8.25
C ALA A 219 -7.79 -30.37 -8.47
N THR A 220 -7.94 -31.52 -9.13
CA THR A 220 -6.82 -32.41 -9.48
C THR A 220 -5.80 -31.73 -10.38
N THR A 221 -6.27 -30.98 -11.39
CA THR A 221 -5.39 -30.28 -12.33
C THR A 221 -4.66 -29.12 -11.67
N LEU A 222 -5.35 -28.34 -10.83
CA LEU A 222 -4.76 -27.21 -10.10
C LEU A 222 -3.70 -27.68 -9.11
N ASP A 223 -3.95 -28.79 -8.39
CA ASP A 223 -2.98 -29.41 -7.50
C ASP A 223 -1.74 -29.92 -8.27
N GLN A 224 -1.93 -30.49 -9.46
CA GLN A 224 -0.81 -30.87 -10.33
C GLN A 224 0.02 -29.64 -10.76
N TRP A 225 -0.63 -28.59 -11.25
CA TRP A 225 0.05 -27.36 -11.67
C TRP A 225 0.79 -26.68 -10.52
N GLN A 226 0.17 -26.62 -9.34
CA GLN A 226 0.81 -26.11 -8.14
C GLN A 226 2.11 -26.85 -7.84
N ARG A 227 2.11 -28.19 -7.88
CA ARG A 227 3.34 -28.99 -7.67
C ARG A 227 4.39 -28.72 -8.75
N THR A 228 3.98 -28.57 -10.02
CA THR A 228 4.92 -28.30 -11.11
C THR A 228 5.55 -26.92 -11.02
N LEU A 229 4.76 -25.88 -10.71
CA LEU A 229 5.26 -24.50 -10.61
C LEU A 229 6.07 -24.24 -9.33
N LEU A 230 5.84 -25.03 -8.27
CA LEU A 230 6.56 -24.93 -7.00
C LEU A 230 7.82 -25.80 -6.90
N ASP A 231 8.23 -26.47 -7.99
CA ASP A 231 9.49 -27.24 -8.02
C ASP A 231 10.72 -26.32 -7.83
N ASP A 232 10.59 -25.03 -8.16
CA ASP A 232 11.54 -23.98 -7.81
C ASP A 232 11.27 -23.43 -6.40
N GLY A 233 12.23 -23.61 -5.49
CA GLY A 233 12.16 -23.06 -4.14
C GLY A 233 11.93 -21.54 -4.10
N ALA A 234 12.43 -20.79 -5.09
CA ALA A 234 12.21 -19.35 -5.15
C ALA A 234 10.74 -18.99 -5.46
N ALA A 235 10.02 -19.82 -6.21
CA ALA A 235 8.59 -19.62 -6.45
C ALA A 235 7.78 -19.79 -5.16
N ARG A 236 8.12 -20.81 -4.36
CA ARG A 236 7.51 -21.03 -3.05
C ARG A 236 7.77 -19.86 -2.09
N ASP A 237 9.01 -19.39 -2.01
CA ASP A 237 9.39 -18.28 -1.14
C ASP A 237 8.63 -16.99 -1.51
N ARG A 238 8.42 -16.73 -2.81
CA ARG A 238 7.59 -15.61 -3.28
C ARG A 238 6.15 -15.72 -2.78
N GLN A 239 5.53 -16.90 -2.88
CA GLN A 239 4.17 -17.09 -2.40
C GLN A 239 4.05 -16.92 -0.88
N VAL A 240 4.98 -17.47 -0.11
CA VAL A 240 5.03 -17.28 1.35
C VAL A 240 5.23 -15.81 1.71
N ALA A 241 6.06 -15.08 0.96
CA ALA A 241 6.30 -13.66 1.18
C ALA A 241 5.04 -12.80 0.97
N LEU A 242 4.19 -13.13 -0.02
CA LEU A 242 2.90 -12.44 -0.23
C LEU A 242 1.99 -12.60 0.98
N TRP A 243 1.86 -13.81 1.51
CA TRP A 243 1.06 -14.08 2.71
C TRP A 243 1.66 -13.46 3.98
N ARG A 244 3.00 -13.35 4.08
CA ARG A 244 3.66 -12.59 5.15
C ARG A 244 3.36 -11.10 5.06
N ALA A 245 3.40 -10.50 3.87
CA ALA A 245 3.06 -9.10 3.68
C ALA A 245 1.59 -8.82 4.07
N GLU A 246 0.69 -9.74 3.74
CA GLU A 246 -0.70 -9.67 4.20
C GLU A 246 -0.80 -9.69 5.73
N LEU A 247 -0.11 -10.62 6.40
CA LEU A 247 -0.05 -10.70 7.87
C LEU A 247 0.51 -9.42 8.51
N ASP A 248 1.60 -8.88 7.97
CA ASP A 248 2.19 -7.63 8.44
C ASP A 248 1.22 -6.44 8.23
N SER A 249 0.40 -6.45 7.16
CA SER A 249 -0.62 -5.40 6.92
C SER A 249 -1.76 -5.43 7.93
N LEU A 250 -2.01 -6.58 8.56
CA LEU A 250 -3.03 -6.77 9.60
C LEU A 250 -2.52 -6.43 11.00
N ALA A 251 -1.25 -6.02 11.14
CA ALA A 251 -0.70 -5.59 12.42
C ALA A 251 -1.51 -4.43 13.02
N ALA A 252 -1.89 -4.59 14.29
CA ALA A 252 -2.70 -3.58 14.97
C ALA A 252 -1.91 -2.25 15.12
N PRO A 253 -2.61 -1.10 15.16
CA PRO A 253 -2.00 0.18 15.50
C PRO A 253 -1.26 0.13 16.85
N THR A 254 -0.35 1.10 17.04
CA THR A 254 0.43 1.24 18.28
C THR A 254 -0.44 1.19 19.54
N ALA A 255 -0.04 0.38 20.50
CA ALA A 255 -0.65 0.25 21.82
C ALA A 255 -0.16 1.33 22.79
N ARG A 256 0.47 2.40 22.29
CA ARG A 256 1.03 3.50 23.11
C ARG A 256 -0.04 4.22 23.94
N ALA A 257 -1.27 4.30 23.41
CA ALA A 257 -2.39 4.87 24.14
C ALA A 257 -2.83 3.97 25.31
N ASP A 258 -2.72 2.65 25.14
CA ASP A 258 -3.06 1.65 26.15
C ASP A 258 -2.00 1.58 27.26
N HIS A 259 -0.72 1.82 26.92
CA HIS A 259 0.43 1.72 27.84
C HIS A 259 1.33 2.98 27.82
N PRO A 260 0.81 4.16 28.22
CA PRO A 260 1.51 5.43 28.06
C PRO A 260 2.76 5.58 28.95
N ARG A 261 2.77 5.01 30.16
CA ARG A 261 3.91 5.13 31.09
C ARG A 261 5.03 4.18 30.70
N LEU A 262 4.70 2.96 30.32
CA LEU A 262 5.66 2.00 29.78
C LEU A 262 6.30 2.54 28.49
N ALA A 263 5.49 3.14 27.61
CA ALA A 263 5.98 3.74 26.37
C ALA A 263 6.89 4.96 26.58
N GLN A 264 6.72 5.67 27.69
CA GLN A 264 7.55 6.81 28.05
C GLN A 264 8.88 6.38 28.69
N LEU A 265 8.85 5.35 29.54
CA LEU A 265 9.97 4.98 30.40
C LEU A 265 10.83 3.84 29.84
N SER A 266 10.27 2.95 29.02
CA SER A 266 11.00 1.78 28.54
C SER A 266 11.73 2.03 27.22
N PRO A 267 13.07 1.83 27.16
CA PRO A 267 13.81 1.85 25.90
C PRO A 267 13.34 0.78 24.90
N GLN A 268 12.84 -0.35 25.42
CA GLN A 268 12.38 -1.49 24.62
C GLN A 268 10.94 -1.32 24.11
N TRP A 269 10.27 -0.19 24.39
CA TRP A 269 8.89 0.04 23.97
C TRP A 269 8.65 -0.18 22.46
N PRO A 270 9.47 0.33 21.52
CA PRO A 270 9.23 0.10 20.09
C PRO A 270 9.18 -1.39 19.71
N GLN A 271 9.98 -2.21 20.40
CA GLN A 271 10.02 -3.66 20.19
C GLN A 271 8.77 -4.33 20.78
N LEU A 272 8.37 -3.97 22.00
CA LEU A 272 7.16 -4.47 22.66
C LEU A 272 5.89 -4.11 21.88
N ASP A 273 5.82 -2.88 21.39
CA ASP A 273 4.69 -2.37 20.61
C ASP A 273 4.54 -3.14 19.29
N ALA A 274 5.65 -3.34 18.57
CA ALA A 274 5.66 -4.12 17.33
C ALA A 274 5.24 -5.59 17.56
N ILE A 275 5.70 -6.22 18.64
CA ILE A 275 5.34 -7.60 18.98
C ILE A 275 3.85 -7.72 19.30
N LEU A 276 3.31 -6.81 20.10
CA LEU A 276 1.90 -6.82 20.46
C LEU A 276 1.02 -6.55 19.22
N GLY A 277 1.42 -5.63 18.36
CA GLY A 277 0.77 -5.39 17.07
C GLY A 277 0.71 -6.64 16.19
N LYS A 278 1.82 -7.38 16.11
CA LYS A 278 1.90 -8.66 15.38
C LYS A 278 1.08 -9.77 16.03
N ALA A 279 1.12 -9.92 17.35
CA ALA A 279 0.30 -10.91 18.05
C ALA A 279 -1.20 -10.64 17.84
N ARG A 280 -1.63 -9.38 17.91
CA ARG A 280 -3.03 -8.96 17.64
C ARG A 280 -3.45 -9.17 16.19
N ALA A 281 -2.52 -9.18 15.24
CA ALA A 281 -2.80 -9.44 13.82
C ALA A 281 -3.42 -10.83 13.58
N GLN A 282 -3.15 -11.79 14.46
CA GLN A 282 -3.69 -13.15 14.34
C GLN A 282 -5.21 -13.19 14.44
N GLN A 283 -5.80 -12.40 15.33
CA GLN A 283 -7.26 -12.30 15.41
C GLN A 283 -7.85 -11.68 14.14
N ALA A 284 -7.23 -10.61 13.64
CA ALA A 284 -7.67 -9.96 12.40
C ALA A 284 -7.59 -10.89 11.19
N LEU A 285 -6.54 -11.71 11.10
CA LEU A 285 -6.41 -12.77 10.09
C LEU A 285 -7.55 -13.77 10.19
N LEU A 286 -7.78 -14.31 11.40
CA LEU A 286 -8.81 -15.32 11.65
C LEU A 286 -10.19 -14.78 11.27
N ASP A 287 -10.55 -13.59 11.75
CA ASP A 287 -11.84 -12.96 11.47
C ASP A 287 -12.03 -12.72 9.97
N ARG A 288 -11.02 -12.19 9.29
CA ARG A 288 -11.07 -11.90 7.86
C ARG A 288 -11.32 -13.16 7.04
N TYR A 289 -10.51 -14.21 7.22
CA TYR A 289 -10.62 -15.40 6.38
C TYR A 289 -11.76 -16.33 6.80
N ARG A 290 -12.19 -16.32 8.07
CA ARG A 290 -13.43 -16.95 8.51
C ARG A 290 -14.64 -16.30 7.81
N ALA A 291 -14.69 -14.97 7.76
CA ALA A 291 -15.74 -14.25 7.03
C ALA A 291 -15.75 -14.57 5.53
N VAL A 292 -14.59 -14.80 4.91
CA VAL A 292 -14.51 -15.26 3.50
C VAL A 292 -15.11 -16.66 3.36
N MET A 293 -14.80 -17.59 4.27
CA MET A 293 -15.31 -18.97 4.22
C MET A 293 -16.82 -19.07 4.50
N GLU A 294 -17.33 -18.28 5.43
CA GLU A 294 -18.73 -18.27 5.86
C GLU A 294 -19.65 -17.54 4.88
N ARG A 295 -19.09 -16.75 3.96
CA ARG A 295 -19.88 -16.01 2.97
C ARG A 295 -20.60 -16.99 2.04
N GLU A 296 -21.94 -16.99 2.13
CA GLU A 296 -22.78 -17.70 1.17
C GLU A 296 -22.56 -17.09 -0.23
N PRO A 297 -22.36 -17.92 -1.27
CA PRO A 297 -22.38 -17.45 -2.64
C PRO A 297 -23.75 -16.80 -2.88
N GLY A 298 -23.77 -15.53 -3.26
CA GLY A 298 -25.01 -14.89 -3.67
C GLY A 298 -25.68 -15.70 -4.78
N PRO A 299 -27.01 -15.66 -4.92
CA PRO A 299 -27.68 -16.27 -6.07
C PRO A 299 -27.04 -15.68 -7.32
N SER A 300 -26.35 -16.51 -8.10
CA SER A 300 -25.81 -16.06 -9.37
C SER A 300 -26.99 -15.56 -10.23
N THR A 301 -26.73 -14.59 -11.10
CA THR A 301 -27.38 -14.55 -12.42
C THR A 301 -27.42 -15.98 -12.98
N ARG A 302 -28.45 -16.35 -13.74
CA ARG A 302 -28.66 -17.77 -14.08
C ARG A 302 -27.34 -18.33 -14.61
N LEU A 303 -26.91 -19.47 -14.08
CA LEU A 303 -25.63 -20.11 -14.45
C LEU A 303 -25.47 -20.26 -15.97
N GLU A 304 -26.61 -20.35 -16.66
CA GLU A 304 -26.77 -20.30 -18.11
C GLU A 304 -26.31 -18.97 -18.72
N ASP A 305 -26.74 -17.82 -18.17
CA ASP A 305 -26.33 -16.48 -18.60
C ASP A 305 -24.80 -16.33 -18.49
N ALA A 306 -24.22 -16.82 -17.39
CA ALA A 306 -22.77 -16.76 -17.19
C ALA A 306 -22.01 -17.59 -18.23
N VAL A 307 -22.48 -18.80 -18.55
CA VAL A 307 -21.90 -19.68 -19.60
C VAL A 307 -22.04 -19.04 -20.98
N ASP A 308 -23.18 -18.42 -21.26
CA ASP A 308 -23.45 -17.72 -22.52
C ASP A 308 -22.53 -16.49 -22.68
N ASP A 309 -22.29 -15.72 -21.61
CA ASP A 309 -21.32 -14.61 -21.62
C ASP A 309 -19.89 -15.09 -21.93
N ILE A 310 -19.46 -16.24 -21.38
CA ILE A 310 -18.14 -16.83 -21.71
C ILE A 310 -18.09 -17.22 -23.18
N LEU A 311 -19.16 -17.84 -23.68
CA LEU A 311 -19.25 -18.32 -25.05
C LEU A 311 -19.20 -17.15 -26.04
N ASP A 312 -19.93 -16.08 -25.77
CA ASP A 312 -19.91 -14.84 -26.55
C ASP A 312 -18.54 -14.16 -26.49
N GLN A 313 -17.91 -14.12 -25.32
CA GLN A 313 -16.55 -13.59 -25.18
C GLN A 313 -15.53 -14.42 -25.98
N LEU A 314 -15.60 -15.75 -25.90
CA LEU A 314 -14.70 -16.67 -26.61
C LEU A 314 -14.82 -16.52 -28.12
N VAL A 315 -16.05 -16.53 -28.62
CA VAL A 315 -16.34 -16.41 -30.05
C VAL A 315 -16.05 -15.00 -30.54
N GLY A 316 -16.21 -13.98 -29.70
CA GLY A 316 -15.90 -12.58 -30.00
C GLY A 316 -14.42 -12.21 -29.94
N ALA A 317 -13.59 -13.03 -29.28
CA ALA A 317 -12.17 -12.74 -29.06
C ALA A 317 -11.38 -12.66 -30.37
N TYR A 318 -10.42 -11.73 -30.41
CA TYR A 318 -9.49 -11.61 -31.53
C TYR A 318 -8.54 -12.82 -31.57
N ASP A 319 -8.23 -13.28 -32.77
CA ASP A 319 -7.26 -14.36 -32.93
C ASP A 319 -5.85 -13.91 -32.55
N THR A 320 -4.97 -14.84 -32.18
CA THR A 320 -3.58 -14.53 -31.79
C THR A 320 -2.84 -13.76 -32.90
N ASP A 321 -3.12 -14.09 -34.17
CA ASP A 321 -2.53 -13.43 -35.33
C ASP A 321 -3.00 -11.96 -35.48
N GLU A 322 -4.17 -11.59 -34.95
CA GLU A 322 -4.72 -10.21 -34.98
C GLU A 322 -4.11 -9.30 -33.89
N LEU A 323 -3.66 -9.88 -32.77
CA LEU A 323 -3.25 -9.13 -31.58
C LEU A 323 -2.12 -8.11 -31.82
N PRO A 324 -1.06 -8.39 -32.60
CA PRO A 324 0.01 -7.41 -32.82
C PRO A 324 -0.47 -6.11 -33.48
N LEU A 325 -1.32 -6.22 -34.51
CA LEU A 325 -1.87 -5.05 -35.20
C LEU A 325 -2.85 -4.29 -34.31
N ARG A 326 -3.66 -4.99 -33.51
CA ARG A 326 -4.57 -4.36 -32.54
C ARG A 326 -3.80 -3.59 -31.45
N ARG A 327 -2.68 -4.13 -30.97
CA ARG A 327 -1.79 -3.46 -30.00
C ARG A 327 -1.17 -2.18 -30.56
N ASP A 328 -0.65 -2.25 -31.80
CA ASP A 328 -0.14 -1.05 -32.48
C ASP A 328 -1.25 -0.01 -32.65
N LEU A 329 -2.45 -0.43 -33.07
CA LEU A 329 -3.60 0.46 -33.22
C LEU A 329 -3.98 1.20 -31.92
N GLU A 330 -4.06 0.48 -30.79
CA GLU A 330 -4.36 1.07 -29.47
C GLU A 330 -3.25 2.03 -29.02
N LEU A 331 -1.98 1.70 -29.25
CA LEU A 331 -0.87 2.59 -28.96
C LEU A 331 -0.96 3.88 -29.78
N GLN A 332 -1.23 3.79 -31.08
CA GLN A 332 -1.40 4.99 -31.91
C GLN A 332 -2.61 5.83 -31.47
N HIS A 333 -3.71 5.19 -31.07
CA HIS A 333 -4.85 5.90 -30.48
C HIS A 333 -4.49 6.63 -29.19
N ALA A 334 -3.67 6.03 -28.33
CA ALA A 334 -3.15 6.70 -27.13
C ALA A 334 -2.26 7.92 -27.48
N VAL A 335 -1.43 7.82 -28.52
CA VAL A 335 -0.60 8.93 -29.00
C VAL A 335 -1.45 10.11 -29.47
N VAL A 336 -2.54 9.84 -30.19
CA VAL A 336 -3.50 10.89 -30.61
C VAL A 336 -4.23 11.47 -29.40
N ALA A 337 -4.69 10.62 -28.47
CA ALA A 337 -5.44 11.07 -27.29
C ALA A 337 -4.61 11.94 -26.32
N HIS A 338 -3.28 11.81 -26.35
CA HIS A 338 -2.35 12.60 -25.54
C HIS A 338 -1.62 13.68 -26.34
N ASP A 339 -2.21 14.16 -27.45
CA ASP A 339 -1.71 15.28 -28.26
C ASP A 339 -0.24 15.10 -28.70
N GLY A 340 0.19 13.86 -28.98
CA GLY A 340 1.55 13.55 -29.41
C GLY A 340 2.60 13.51 -28.28
N ASP A 341 2.18 13.59 -27.02
CA ASP A 341 3.03 13.31 -25.86
C ASP A 341 3.26 11.80 -25.73
N MET A 342 4.39 11.33 -26.28
CA MET A 342 4.73 9.92 -26.33
C MET A 342 4.88 9.28 -24.95
N ASP A 343 5.39 10.01 -23.96
CA ASP A 343 5.60 9.48 -22.62
C ASP A 343 4.28 9.32 -21.88
N ALA A 344 3.38 10.30 -21.99
CA ALA A 344 2.03 10.19 -21.45
C ALA A 344 1.22 9.09 -22.15
N ALA A 345 1.29 9.04 -23.48
CA ALA A 345 0.65 8.00 -24.28
C ALA A 345 1.16 6.60 -23.93
N ARG A 346 2.48 6.43 -23.77
CA ARG A 346 3.08 5.15 -23.41
C ARG A 346 2.67 4.72 -22.01
N ARG A 347 2.67 5.62 -21.03
CA ARG A 347 2.18 5.32 -19.67
C ARG A 347 0.71 4.93 -19.67
N ALA A 348 -0.13 5.65 -20.42
CA ALA A 348 -1.55 5.35 -20.53
C ALA A 348 -1.81 4.02 -21.28
N TYR A 349 -1.01 3.73 -22.32
CA TYR A 349 -1.02 2.46 -23.02
C TYR A 349 -0.57 1.33 -22.09
N ASP A 350 0.59 1.41 -21.44
CA ASP A 350 1.11 0.35 -20.57
C ASP A 350 0.15 0.06 -19.40
N ALA A 351 -0.50 1.09 -18.84
CA ALA A 351 -1.55 0.93 -17.83
C ALA A 351 -2.78 0.16 -18.33
N ARG A 352 -3.13 0.28 -19.63
CA ARG A 352 -4.23 -0.46 -20.27
C ARG A 352 -3.79 -1.78 -20.91
N ALA A 353 -2.57 -1.88 -21.41
CA ALA A 353 -1.96 -3.05 -22.02
C ALA A 353 -1.81 -4.17 -20.98
N ALA A 354 -1.59 -3.81 -19.72
CA ALA A 354 -1.72 -4.72 -18.59
C ALA A 354 -3.07 -5.47 -18.59
N ALA A 355 -4.17 -4.87 -19.06
CA ALA A 355 -5.47 -5.54 -19.18
C ALA A 355 -5.61 -6.41 -20.44
N PHE A 356 -4.80 -6.17 -21.48
CA PHE A 356 -4.79 -6.93 -22.74
C PHE A 356 -3.82 -8.12 -22.75
N GLU A 357 -2.73 -8.05 -21.98
CA GLU A 357 -1.59 -8.98 -22.06
C GLU A 357 -1.34 -9.82 -20.82
N GLN A 358 -2.12 -9.71 -19.74
CA GLN A 358 -1.88 -10.51 -18.55
C GLN A 358 -2.27 -11.98 -18.77
N THR A 359 -1.40 -12.73 -19.45
CA THR A 359 -1.22 -14.14 -19.08
C THR A 359 -0.52 -14.15 -17.74
N LEU A 360 -1.22 -14.63 -16.71
CA LEU A 360 -0.67 -14.75 -15.37
C LEU A 360 -0.28 -16.20 -15.13
N ASP A 361 0.81 -16.42 -14.40
CA ASP A 361 1.06 -17.75 -13.89
C ASP A 361 -0.04 -18.13 -12.88
N TYR A 362 -0.34 -19.42 -12.79
CA TYR A 362 -1.39 -19.92 -11.93
C TYR A 362 -1.23 -19.51 -10.47
N LEU A 363 0.00 -19.49 -9.93
CA LEU A 363 0.24 -19.13 -8.53
C LEU A 363 -0.10 -17.66 -8.28
N THR A 364 0.19 -16.77 -9.23
CA THR A 364 -0.22 -15.36 -9.17
C THR A 364 -1.73 -15.22 -9.23
N VAL A 365 -2.43 -15.92 -10.13
CA VAL A 365 -3.91 -15.92 -10.18
C VAL A 365 -4.48 -16.37 -8.84
N GLN A 366 -3.94 -17.44 -8.28
CA GLN A 366 -4.38 -18.03 -7.01
C GLN A 366 -4.20 -17.05 -5.84
N SER A 367 -3.00 -16.47 -5.66
CA SER A 367 -2.72 -15.52 -4.58
C SER A 367 -3.48 -14.21 -4.72
N ALA A 368 -3.57 -13.65 -5.93
CA ALA A 368 -4.33 -12.42 -6.16
C ALA A 368 -5.84 -12.63 -5.95
N SER A 369 -6.39 -13.78 -6.36
CA SER A 369 -7.80 -14.13 -6.09
C SER A 369 -8.09 -14.26 -4.59
N ALA A 370 -7.12 -14.73 -3.80
CA ALA A 370 -7.28 -14.88 -2.35
C ALA A 370 -7.12 -13.54 -1.60
N LEU A 371 -6.05 -12.80 -1.91
CA LEU A 371 -5.61 -11.60 -1.18
C LEU A 371 -6.34 -10.33 -1.65
N ALA A 372 -6.47 -10.14 -2.97
CA ALA A 372 -6.94 -8.92 -3.62
C ALA A 372 -7.97 -9.22 -4.74
N PRO A 373 -9.14 -9.80 -4.41
CA PRO A 373 -10.12 -10.28 -5.40
C PRO A 373 -10.63 -9.19 -6.36
N GLU A 374 -10.65 -7.93 -5.92
CA GLU A 374 -11.05 -6.76 -6.72
C GLU A 374 -10.11 -6.48 -7.91
N THR A 375 -8.86 -6.94 -7.84
CA THR A 375 -7.88 -6.72 -8.94
C THR A 375 -8.14 -7.61 -10.14
N ILE A 376 -8.67 -8.82 -9.91
CA ILE A 376 -8.97 -9.81 -10.94
C ILE A 376 -10.49 -9.86 -11.22
N GLY A 377 -11.32 -9.27 -10.34
CA GLY A 377 -12.77 -9.32 -10.46
C GLY A 377 -13.37 -10.68 -10.08
N THR A 378 -12.75 -11.40 -9.14
CA THR A 378 -13.19 -12.74 -8.74
C THR A 378 -14.43 -12.71 -7.86
N SER A 379 -15.34 -13.67 -8.02
CA SER A 379 -16.50 -13.79 -7.14
C SER A 379 -16.12 -14.28 -5.73
N PRO A 380 -17.06 -14.17 -4.76
CA PRO A 380 -16.88 -14.78 -3.44
C PRO A 380 -16.63 -16.29 -3.50
N ALA A 381 -17.21 -17.00 -4.47
CA ALA A 381 -17.00 -18.45 -4.61
C ALA A 381 -15.56 -18.75 -5.07
N THR A 382 -15.07 -18.01 -6.05
CA THR A 382 -13.69 -18.14 -6.55
C THR A 382 -12.67 -17.77 -5.48
N ARG A 383 -12.91 -16.67 -4.75
CA ARG A 383 -12.07 -16.27 -3.61
C ARG A 383 -11.98 -17.37 -2.55
N ARG A 384 -13.10 -18.03 -2.24
CA ARG A 384 -13.12 -19.14 -1.26
C ARG A 384 -12.24 -20.31 -1.69
N LEU A 385 -12.35 -20.73 -2.95
CA LEU A 385 -11.51 -21.79 -3.51
C LEU A 385 -10.02 -21.38 -3.51
N ALA A 386 -9.72 -20.14 -3.88
CA ALA A 386 -8.35 -19.63 -3.90
C ALA A 386 -7.71 -19.64 -2.50
N VAL A 387 -8.43 -19.20 -1.46
CA VAL A 387 -7.96 -19.24 -0.06
C VAL A 387 -7.71 -20.68 0.39
N ALA A 388 -8.63 -21.61 0.09
CA ALA A 388 -8.47 -23.02 0.45
C ALA A 388 -7.23 -23.64 -0.23
N ALA A 389 -6.98 -23.28 -1.49
CA ALA A 389 -5.84 -23.78 -2.24
C ALA A 389 -4.51 -23.17 -1.75
N CYS A 390 -4.50 -21.95 -1.20
CA CYS A 390 -3.31 -21.30 -0.62
C CYS A 390 -2.92 -21.81 0.79
N ARG A 391 -3.60 -22.84 1.31
CA ARG A 391 -3.43 -23.35 2.68
C ARG A 391 -1.98 -23.56 3.09
N GLU A 392 -1.19 -24.20 2.22
CA GLU A 392 0.20 -24.55 2.54
C GLU A 392 1.08 -23.33 2.77
N TRP A 393 0.90 -22.29 1.96
CA TRP A 393 1.68 -21.06 2.06
C TRP A 393 1.21 -20.21 3.24
N LEU A 394 -0.11 -20.20 3.49
CA LEU A 394 -0.68 -19.54 4.66
C LEU A 394 -0.20 -20.19 5.96
N ASP A 395 -0.12 -21.52 6.04
CA ASP A 395 0.42 -22.25 7.20
C ASP A 395 1.90 -21.92 7.43
N GLU A 396 2.71 -21.93 6.37
CA GLU A 396 4.13 -21.60 6.45
C GLU A 396 4.37 -20.13 6.81
N ALA A 397 3.60 -19.21 6.21
CA ALA A 397 3.66 -17.79 6.51
C ALA A 397 3.23 -17.49 7.95
N GLN A 398 2.10 -18.05 8.41
CA GLN A 398 1.59 -17.90 9.77
C GLN A 398 2.57 -18.50 10.78
N GLY A 399 3.10 -19.68 10.52
CA GLY A 399 4.10 -20.33 11.38
C GLY A 399 5.42 -19.56 11.45
N GLY A 400 5.88 -18.97 10.34
CA GLY A 400 7.03 -18.07 10.30
C GLY A 400 6.78 -16.79 11.09
N PHE A 401 5.67 -16.11 10.79
CA PHE A 401 5.26 -14.86 11.45
C PHE A 401 5.18 -15.02 12.98
N THR A 402 4.56 -16.10 13.44
CA THR A 402 4.45 -16.42 14.87
C THR A 402 5.80 -16.68 15.54
N ARG A 403 6.69 -17.39 14.85
CA ARG A 403 8.04 -17.65 15.34
C ARG A 403 8.84 -16.35 15.47
N ASP A 404 8.73 -15.48 14.48
CA ASP A 404 9.53 -14.26 14.39
C ASP A 404 9.17 -13.26 15.51
N TYR A 405 7.89 -13.01 15.76
CA TYR A 405 7.53 -12.09 16.85
C TYR A 405 7.79 -12.70 18.23
N ARG A 406 7.63 -14.02 18.41
CA ARG A 406 7.97 -14.71 19.68
C ARG A 406 9.46 -14.65 19.96
N ALA A 407 10.29 -14.85 18.94
CA ALA A 407 11.75 -14.74 19.04
C ALA A 407 12.21 -13.29 19.28
N ALA A 408 11.44 -12.31 18.83
CA ALA A 408 11.70 -10.90 19.07
C ALA A 408 11.39 -10.45 20.52
N LEU A 409 10.76 -11.28 21.37
CA LEU A 409 10.45 -10.88 22.74
C LEU A 409 11.74 -10.58 23.54
N PRO A 410 11.89 -9.36 24.08
CA PRO A 410 13.09 -9.02 24.85
C PRO A 410 13.15 -9.87 26.13
N PRO A 411 14.33 -10.43 26.49
CA PRO A 411 14.48 -11.24 27.70
C PRO A 411 14.32 -10.38 28.97
N THR A 412 14.50 -9.07 28.85
CA THR A 412 14.46 -8.13 29.96
C THR A 412 13.89 -6.81 29.49
N VAL A 413 12.94 -6.27 30.27
CA VAL A 413 12.34 -4.95 30.04
C VAL A 413 12.87 -4.01 31.10
N GLU A 414 13.35 -2.84 30.67
CA GLU A 414 13.97 -1.86 31.55
C GLU A 414 13.12 -0.58 31.62
N ALA A 415 13.26 0.15 32.73
CA ALA A 415 12.78 1.51 32.88
C ALA A 415 13.97 2.46 32.99
N ARG A 416 13.94 3.55 32.20
CA ARG A 416 14.94 4.60 32.21
C ARG A 416 14.33 5.92 32.65
N PHE A 417 14.95 6.55 33.65
CA PHE A 417 14.63 7.92 34.08
C PHE A 417 15.76 8.86 33.70
N ASP A 418 15.41 9.92 32.97
CA ASP A 418 16.30 11.02 32.59
C ASP A 418 15.48 12.31 32.71
N SER A 419 15.48 12.89 33.92
CA SER A 419 14.58 14.00 34.26
C SER A 419 15.34 15.23 34.73
N THR A 420 14.93 16.37 34.21
CA THR A 420 15.43 17.68 34.63
C THR A 420 14.31 18.44 35.31
N HIS A 421 14.59 18.99 36.49
CA HIS A 421 13.62 19.70 37.31
C HIS A 421 14.07 21.14 37.55
N SER A 422 13.20 22.09 37.23
CA SER A 422 13.41 23.49 37.63
C SER A 422 13.02 23.64 39.09
N VAL A 423 13.99 23.93 39.96
CA VAL A 423 13.80 24.03 41.40
C VAL A 423 14.38 25.36 41.88
N ALA A 424 13.51 26.23 42.39
CA ALA A 424 13.90 27.52 42.98
C ALA A 424 14.76 28.42 42.06
N GLY A 425 14.53 28.38 40.74
CA GLY A 425 15.28 29.18 39.75
C GLY A 425 16.62 28.55 39.30
N THR A 426 16.94 27.36 39.79
CA THR A 426 18.11 26.55 39.39
C THR A 426 17.67 25.21 38.80
N MET A 427 18.40 24.73 37.80
CA MET A 427 18.08 23.45 37.15
C MET A 427 18.79 22.30 37.89
N PHE A 428 18.00 21.38 38.43
CA PHE A 428 18.48 20.10 38.95
C PHE A 428 18.39 19.04 37.85
N HIS A 429 19.52 18.44 37.52
CA HIS A 429 19.59 17.30 36.61
C HIS A 429 19.76 16.02 37.43
N LEU A 430 18.87 15.06 37.24
CA LEU A 430 19.07 13.72 37.78
C LEU A 430 19.87 12.92 36.73
N PRO A 431 21.06 12.37 37.08
CA PRO A 431 21.79 11.49 36.18
C PRO A 431 20.91 10.30 35.75
N PRO A 432 21.10 9.77 34.53
CA PRO A 432 20.25 8.72 34.00
C PRO A 432 20.29 7.50 34.92
N TRP A 433 19.11 7.03 35.30
CA TRP A 433 18.93 5.80 36.05
C TRP A 433 18.26 4.75 35.16
N THR A 434 18.74 3.52 35.26
CA THR A 434 18.17 2.35 34.57
C THR A 434 17.92 1.25 35.59
N GLY A 435 16.72 0.69 35.56
CA GLY A 435 16.37 -0.49 36.36
C GLY A 435 15.68 -1.53 35.51
N SER A 436 15.86 -2.80 35.85
CA SER A 436 15.20 -3.92 35.18
C SER A 436 13.95 -4.37 35.93
N PHE A 437 12.85 -4.58 35.20
CA PHE A 437 11.64 -5.18 35.76
C PHE A 437 11.84 -6.66 36.15
N SER A 438 12.92 -7.32 35.73
CA SER A 438 13.27 -8.68 36.18
C SER A 438 13.64 -8.75 37.67
N ASP A 439 14.14 -7.65 38.23
CA ASP A 439 14.65 -7.62 39.61
C ASP A 439 13.52 -7.45 40.63
N GLY A 440 12.30 -7.22 40.15
CA GLY A 440 11.10 -6.99 40.94
C GLY A 440 10.88 -5.52 41.28
N LEU A 441 9.61 -5.10 41.25
CA LEU A 441 9.21 -3.71 41.49
C LEU A 441 9.71 -3.13 42.83
N PRO A 442 9.68 -3.86 43.97
CA PRO A 442 10.20 -3.32 45.24
C PRO A 442 11.70 -3.00 45.22
N ALA A 443 12.50 -3.81 44.52
CA ALA A 443 13.94 -3.58 44.39
C ALA A 443 14.23 -2.35 43.52
N MET A 444 13.48 -2.19 42.43
CA MET A 444 13.57 -1.01 41.56
C MET A 444 13.17 0.27 42.29
N GLU A 445 12.08 0.25 43.07
CA GLU A 445 11.64 1.40 43.87
C GLU A 445 12.70 1.81 44.89
N HIS A 446 13.32 0.84 45.56
CA HIS A 446 14.40 1.10 46.50
C HIS A 446 15.63 1.71 45.80
N SER A 447 16.06 1.12 44.67
CA SER A 447 17.18 1.60 43.87
C SER A 447 16.96 3.02 43.35
N LEU A 448 15.80 3.30 42.75
CA LEU A 448 15.44 4.64 42.28
C LEU A 448 15.36 5.63 43.44
N GLY A 449 14.78 5.21 44.57
CA GLY A 449 14.68 6.02 45.77
C GLY A 449 16.05 6.43 46.34
N ALA A 450 17.00 5.49 46.37
CA ALA A 450 18.37 5.71 46.80
C ALA A 450 19.14 6.62 45.82
N HIS A 451 18.95 6.43 44.51
CA HIS A 451 19.53 7.27 43.47
C HIS A 451 19.11 8.74 43.62
N TRP A 452 17.82 8.98 43.86
CA TRP A 452 17.30 10.32 44.16
C TRP A 452 17.94 10.92 45.41
N GLU A 453 18.10 10.17 46.48
CA GLU A 453 18.70 10.66 47.73
C GLU A 453 20.19 11.00 47.57
N GLN A 454 20.93 10.15 46.86
CA GLN A 454 22.36 10.32 46.59
C GLN A 454 22.64 11.61 45.79
N HIS A 455 21.80 11.93 44.81
CA HIS A 455 22.00 13.08 43.93
C HIS A 455 21.30 14.35 44.40
N ALA A 456 20.18 14.27 45.12
CA ALA A 456 19.48 15.44 45.65
C ALA A 456 20.21 16.07 46.86
N LYS A 457 20.86 15.25 47.71
CA LYS A 457 21.55 15.73 48.91
C LYS A 457 22.64 16.79 48.62
N PRO A 458 23.63 16.57 47.72
CA PRO A 458 24.64 17.58 47.44
C PRO A 458 24.06 18.86 46.81
N PHE A 459 22.98 18.74 46.02
CA PHE A 459 22.29 19.91 45.46
C PHE A 459 21.61 20.73 46.56
N LEU A 460 20.90 20.09 47.50
CA LEU A 460 20.27 20.76 48.63
C LEU A 460 21.30 21.41 49.56
N ASP A 461 22.40 20.71 49.84
CA ASP A 461 23.50 21.24 50.65
C ASP A 461 24.13 22.50 50.00
N SER A 462 24.19 22.56 48.67
CA SER A 462 24.70 23.74 47.95
C SER A 462 23.81 24.99 48.09
N LEU A 463 22.52 24.80 48.37
CA LEU A 463 21.54 25.88 48.59
C LEU A 463 21.51 26.34 50.07
N ALA A 464 22.16 25.62 50.98
CA ALA A 464 22.18 25.95 52.39
C ALA A 464 23.05 27.18 52.68
N TYR A 465 22.53 28.13 53.46
CA TYR A 465 23.28 29.32 53.87
C TYR A 465 24.34 28.96 54.92
N PRO A 466 25.65 29.26 54.72
CA PRO A 466 26.70 28.93 55.68
C PRO A 466 26.71 29.90 56.87
N LEU A 467 25.67 29.82 57.70
CA LEU A 467 25.42 30.72 58.83
C LEU A 467 26.62 30.80 59.79
N ARG A 468 27.28 29.66 60.07
CA ARG A 468 28.46 29.61 60.94
C ARG A 468 29.62 30.46 60.41
N ARG A 469 29.89 30.44 59.10
CA ARG A 469 30.96 31.24 58.49
C ARG A 469 30.66 32.72 58.58
N HIS A 470 29.42 33.12 58.32
CA HIS A 470 29.01 34.52 58.40
C HIS A 470 28.95 35.04 59.84
N LEU A 471 28.57 34.21 60.82
CA LEU A 471 28.63 34.54 62.24
C LEU A 471 30.08 34.68 62.74
N LEU A 472 31.00 33.84 62.26
CA LEU A 472 32.43 33.99 62.57
C LEU A 472 33.02 35.29 62.01
N ILE A 473 32.66 35.66 60.77
CA ILE A 473 33.06 36.94 60.16
C ILE A 473 32.46 38.12 60.93
N LEU A 474 31.20 38.02 61.35
CA LEU A 474 30.55 39.02 62.19
C LEU A 474 31.31 39.19 63.52
N GLY A 475 31.59 38.09 64.22
CA GLY A 475 32.33 38.09 65.48
C GLY A 475 33.73 38.68 65.34
N ALA A 476 34.46 38.32 64.28
CA ALA A 476 35.77 38.88 63.97
C ALA A 476 35.71 40.38 63.64
N SER A 477 34.69 40.82 62.90
CA SER A 477 34.51 42.24 62.56
C SER A 477 34.17 43.10 63.79
N VAL A 478 33.36 42.56 64.72
CA VAL A 478 33.04 43.21 65.99
C VAL A 478 34.29 43.31 66.88
N LEU A 479 35.08 42.23 66.97
CA LEU A 479 36.36 42.21 67.69
C LEU A 479 37.37 43.22 67.11
N ALA A 480 37.48 43.32 65.79
CA ALA A 480 38.36 44.27 65.13
C ALA A 480 37.95 45.73 65.40
N VAL A 481 36.66 46.04 65.36
CA VAL A 481 36.14 47.38 65.69
C VAL A 481 36.42 47.72 67.16
N LEU A 482 36.21 46.78 68.08
CA LEU A 482 36.54 46.96 69.50
C LEU A 482 38.05 47.17 69.71
N PHE A 483 38.89 46.46 68.96
CA PHE A 483 40.34 46.58 69.07
C PHE A 483 40.87 47.91 68.52
N VAL A 484 40.37 48.39 67.38
CA VAL A 484 40.85 49.62 66.72
C VAL A 484 40.26 50.88 67.36
N VAL A 485 38.94 50.93 67.56
CA VAL A 485 38.26 52.11 68.12
C VAL A 485 38.45 52.18 69.64
N GLY A 486 38.66 51.03 70.29
CA GLY A 486 38.93 50.95 71.73
C GLY A 486 40.24 51.62 72.16
N GLN A 487 41.23 51.77 71.26
CA GLN A 487 42.45 52.53 71.54
C GLN A 487 42.19 54.04 71.69
N ILE A 488 41.05 54.53 71.19
CA ILE A 488 40.67 55.95 71.19
C ILE A 488 39.66 56.22 72.30
N SER A 489 38.57 55.44 72.37
CA SER A 489 37.52 55.58 73.38
C SER A 489 36.68 54.31 73.48
N TRP A 490 36.74 53.65 74.64
CA TRP A 490 35.97 52.44 74.92
C TRP A 490 34.44 52.61 74.81
N PRO A 491 33.79 53.66 75.34
CA PRO A 491 32.35 53.82 75.19
C PRO A 491 31.91 54.06 73.74
N VAL A 492 32.73 54.74 72.92
CA VAL A 492 32.43 54.91 71.48
C VAL A 492 32.58 53.58 70.73
N ALA A 493 33.60 52.79 71.05
CA ALA A 493 33.81 51.48 70.46
C ALA A 493 32.63 50.52 70.69
N LEU A 494 32.05 50.51 71.89
CA LEU A 494 30.88 49.69 72.22
C LEU A 494 29.62 50.09 71.43
N VAL A 495 29.37 51.38 71.25
CA VAL A 495 28.22 51.89 70.49
C VAL A 495 28.35 51.53 69.01
N VAL A 496 29.54 51.73 68.42
CA VAL A 496 29.80 51.39 67.01
C VAL A 496 29.75 49.89 66.77
N ALA A 497 30.33 49.08 67.67
CA ALA A 497 30.27 47.63 67.61
C ALA A 497 28.82 47.10 67.75
N GLY A 498 28.03 47.68 68.65
CA GLY A 498 26.62 47.35 68.85
C GLY A 498 25.75 47.67 67.62
N LEU A 499 25.93 48.85 67.03
CA LEU A 499 25.23 49.23 65.79
C LEU A 499 25.62 48.33 64.61
N LEU A 500 26.90 47.99 64.48
CA LEU A 500 27.37 47.10 63.42
C LEU A 500 26.83 45.67 63.60
N ALA A 501 26.83 45.16 64.83
CA ALA A 501 26.24 43.85 65.15
C ALA A 501 24.72 43.83 64.88
N LEU A 502 24.00 44.91 65.20
CA LEU A 502 22.56 45.02 64.97
C LEU A 502 22.22 45.06 63.47
N VAL A 503 22.86 45.95 62.70
CA VAL A 503 22.59 46.12 61.26
C VAL A 503 22.99 44.87 60.48
N ARG A 504 24.20 44.34 60.69
CA ARG A 504 24.60 43.08 60.04
C ARG A 504 23.80 41.89 60.55
N GLY A 505 23.43 41.83 61.83
CA GLY A 505 22.60 40.77 62.39
C GLY A 505 21.23 40.70 61.72
N LEU A 506 20.56 41.85 61.53
CA LEU A 506 19.27 41.93 60.83
C LEU A 506 19.39 41.51 59.35
N LEU A 507 20.43 41.96 58.64
CA LEU A 507 20.68 41.55 57.25
C LEU A 507 20.96 40.05 57.13
N LEU A 508 21.77 39.49 58.03
CA LEU A 508 22.06 38.06 58.08
C LEU A 508 20.80 37.25 58.37
N GLN A 509 19.93 37.72 59.27
CA GLN A 509 18.67 37.06 59.59
C GLN A 509 17.70 37.08 58.40
N GLN A 510 17.59 38.19 57.67
CA GLN A 510 16.78 38.25 56.43
C GLN A 510 17.33 37.36 55.32
N GLN A 511 18.65 37.30 55.13
CA GLN A 511 19.26 36.41 54.13
C GLN A 511 19.10 34.94 54.51
N HIS A 512 19.25 34.62 55.79
CA HIS A 512 19.06 33.28 56.31
C HIS A 512 17.61 32.80 56.19
N THR A 513 16.61 33.65 56.50
CA THR A 513 15.20 33.28 56.33
C THR A 513 14.83 33.08 54.87
N LYS A 514 15.34 33.91 53.95
CA LYS A 514 15.17 33.73 52.49
C LYS A 514 15.82 32.43 52.00
N ALA A 515 17.06 32.15 52.41
CA ALA A 515 17.76 30.93 52.05
C ALA A 515 17.09 29.67 52.63
N GLN A 516 16.57 29.74 53.86
CA GLN A 516 15.79 28.65 54.46
C GLN A 516 14.47 28.41 53.73
N ALA A 517 13.76 29.48 53.32
CA ALA A 517 12.54 29.36 52.53
C ALA A 517 12.83 28.70 51.17
N LEU A 518 13.90 29.14 50.49
CA LEU A 518 14.39 28.54 49.24
C LEU A 518 14.74 27.06 49.43
N HIS A 519 15.56 26.73 50.43
CA HIS A 519 15.95 25.35 50.74
C HIS A 519 14.75 24.45 51.05
N ARG A 520 13.78 24.92 51.84
CA ARG A 520 12.55 24.16 52.13
C ARG A 520 11.71 23.95 50.88
N SER A 521 11.53 24.98 50.06
CA SER A 521 10.79 24.88 48.80
C SER A 521 11.47 23.91 47.83
N ALA A 522 12.80 23.95 47.76
CA ALA A 522 13.60 23.05 46.93
C ALA A 522 13.49 21.59 47.40
N HIS A 523 13.59 21.37 48.71
CA HIS A 523 13.42 20.05 49.30
C HIS A 523 12.01 19.50 49.05
N GLN A 524 10.95 20.32 49.20
CA GLN A 524 9.58 19.91 48.92
C GLN A 524 9.36 19.56 47.44
N ALA A 525 9.89 20.38 46.52
CA ALA A 525 9.79 20.14 45.08
C ALA A 525 10.51 18.85 44.67
N LEU A 526 11.73 18.60 45.17
CA LEU A 526 12.47 17.37 44.88
C LEU A 526 11.82 16.13 45.50
N GLN A 527 11.25 16.25 46.71
CA GLN A 527 10.48 15.15 47.32
C GLN A 527 9.20 14.84 46.54
N HIS A 528 8.53 15.85 46.00
CA HIS A 528 7.38 15.64 45.13
C HIS A 528 7.79 14.95 43.83
N ALA A 529 8.85 15.45 43.17
CA ALA A 529 9.40 14.84 41.96
C ALA A 529 9.81 13.38 42.18
N LYS A 530 10.48 13.06 43.29
CA LYS A 530 10.80 11.68 43.69
C LYS A 530 9.56 10.81 43.81
N ARG A 531 8.51 11.29 44.48
CA ARG A 531 7.24 10.55 44.63
C ARG A 531 6.57 10.31 43.28
N ASP A 532 6.57 11.32 42.41
CA ASP A 532 5.98 11.23 41.08
C ASP A 532 6.76 10.23 40.21
N SER A 533 8.10 10.22 40.26
CA SER A 533 8.91 9.21 39.57
C SER A 533 8.63 7.78 40.06
N LEU A 534 8.48 7.58 41.38
CA LEU A 534 8.11 6.28 41.95
C LEU A 534 6.69 5.85 41.54
N GLN A 535 5.74 6.79 41.49
CA GLN A 535 4.39 6.51 40.99
C GLN A 535 4.40 6.15 39.50
N GLN A 536 5.18 6.85 38.68
CA GLN A 536 5.34 6.53 37.25
C GLN A 536 5.98 5.16 37.05
N LEU A 537 6.96 4.78 37.87
CA LEU A 537 7.57 3.45 37.85
C LEU A 537 6.55 2.35 38.19
N ARG A 538 5.73 2.55 39.24
CA ARG A 538 4.64 1.63 39.60
C ARG A 538 3.62 1.48 38.48
N ALA A 539 3.22 2.60 37.89
CA ALA A 539 2.28 2.60 36.77
C ALA A 539 2.85 1.86 35.56
N ALA A 540 4.12 2.08 35.21
CA ALA A 540 4.78 1.34 34.13
C ALA A 540 4.92 -0.16 34.44
N GLY A 541 5.14 -0.56 35.70
CA GLY A 541 5.15 -1.96 36.10
C GLY A 541 3.77 -2.63 36.00
N ALA A 542 2.71 -1.91 36.35
CA ALA A 542 1.33 -2.37 36.15
C ALA A 542 1.01 -2.50 34.64
N GLU A 543 1.30 -1.47 33.85
CA GLU A 543 1.12 -1.48 32.39
C GLU A 543 1.93 -2.60 31.71
N LEU A 544 3.11 -2.95 32.21
CA LEU A 544 3.88 -4.09 31.71
C LEU A 544 3.19 -5.42 32.00
N THR A 545 2.54 -5.55 33.15
CA THR A 545 1.75 -6.75 33.49
C THR A 545 0.54 -6.86 32.56
N ASP A 546 -0.18 -5.75 32.36
CA ASP A 546 -1.31 -5.67 31.44
C ASP A 546 -0.87 -5.96 29.99
N TRP A 547 0.31 -5.46 29.58
CA TRP A 547 0.91 -5.76 28.28
C TRP A 547 1.17 -7.26 28.11
N TYR A 548 1.74 -7.93 29.12
CA TYR A 548 1.96 -9.38 29.07
C TYR A 548 0.65 -10.17 29.02
N GLU A 549 -0.39 -9.74 29.71
CA GLU A 549 -1.73 -10.36 29.64
C GLU A 549 -2.35 -10.19 28.25
N SER A 550 -2.29 -8.98 27.69
CA SER A 550 -2.76 -8.69 26.33
C SER A 550 -1.98 -9.51 25.29
N TYR A 551 -0.66 -9.59 25.44
CA TYR A 551 0.21 -10.41 24.59
C TYR A 551 -0.15 -11.89 24.68
N ARG A 552 -0.29 -12.47 25.88
CA ARG A 552 -0.66 -13.90 26.04
C ARG A 552 -2.03 -14.20 25.44
N THR A 553 -2.99 -13.30 25.63
CA THR A 553 -4.34 -13.44 25.07
C THR A 553 -4.29 -13.42 23.54
N ALA A 554 -3.56 -12.48 22.95
CA ALA A 554 -3.40 -12.39 21.50
C ALA A 554 -2.59 -13.57 20.92
N ASP A 555 -1.54 -14.01 21.61
CA ASP A 555 -0.69 -15.14 21.21
C ASP A 555 -1.43 -16.48 21.26
N ALA A 556 -2.38 -16.64 22.19
CA ALA A 556 -3.20 -17.85 22.30
C ALA A 556 -4.06 -18.12 21.05
N VAL A 557 -4.38 -17.08 20.27
CA VAL A 557 -5.14 -17.18 19.01
C VAL A 557 -4.38 -17.98 17.94
N ASP A 558 -3.05 -18.13 18.05
CA ASP A 558 -2.22 -18.99 17.18
C ASP A 558 -2.79 -20.41 17.04
N ALA A 559 -3.28 -21.01 18.13
CA ALA A 559 -3.85 -22.35 18.08
C ALA A 559 -5.14 -22.40 17.24
N GLU A 560 -6.00 -21.40 17.37
CA GLU A 560 -7.24 -21.27 16.59
C GLU A 560 -6.95 -20.99 15.11
N CYS A 561 -5.98 -20.11 14.83
CA CYS A 561 -5.51 -19.83 13.47
C CYS A 561 -5.02 -21.11 12.78
N ARG A 562 -4.16 -21.91 13.44
CA ARG A 562 -3.66 -23.18 12.88
C ARG A 562 -4.76 -24.20 12.67
N ALA A 563 -5.70 -24.30 13.61
CA ALA A 563 -6.87 -25.18 13.48
C ALA A 563 -7.75 -24.76 12.28
N PHE A 564 -7.98 -23.46 12.09
CA PHE A 564 -8.69 -22.91 10.94
C PHE A 564 -7.96 -23.19 9.63
N ILE A 565 -6.65 -22.93 9.55
CA ILE A 565 -5.85 -23.20 8.35
C ILE A 565 -5.89 -24.71 8.00
N THR A 566 -5.84 -25.58 9.02
CA THR A 566 -5.96 -27.03 8.81
C THR A 566 -7.34 -27.41 8.28
N SER A 567 -8.42 -26.77 8.76
CA SER A 567 -9.79 -27.07 8.31
C SER A 567 -10.08 -26.61 6.88
N LEU A 568 -9.30 -25.68 6.32
CA LEU A 568 -9.38 -25.31 4.90
C LEU A 568 -9.18 -26.51 3.97
N ALA A 569 -8.42 -27.53 4.37
CA ALA A 569 -8.25 -28.77 3.60
C ALA A 569 -9.57 -29.55 3.43
N THR A 570 -10.46 -29.46 4.42
CA THR A 570 -11.77 -30.15 4.42
C THR A 570 -12.91 -29.30 3.85
N ALA A 571 -12.74 -27.98 3.76
CA ALA A 571 -13.75 -27.07 3.21
C ALA A 571 -13.80 -27.08 1.66
N ALA A 572 -12.77 -27.63 1.01
CA ALA A 572 -12.57 -27.60 -0.44
C ALA A 572 -13.54 -28.46 -1.30
N PRO A 573 -14.42 -29.34 -0.78
CA PRO A 573 -15.47 -29.96 -1.60
C PRO A 573 -16.91 -29.86 -1.03
N GLY A 574 -17.21 -28.87 -0.17
CA GLY A 574 -18.54 -28.75 0.44
C GLY A 574 -19.58 -28.01 -0.41
N GLY A 575 -20.45 -28.76 -1.10
CA GLY A 575 -21.83 -28.41 -1.50
C GLY A 575 -22.07 -27.06 -2.19
N SER A 576 -22.36 -27.07 -3.49
CA SER A 576 -22.97 -25.89 -4.12
C SER A 576 -24.44 -25.80 -3.67
N PRO A 577 -24.93 -24.65 -3.17
CA PRO A 577 -26.36 -24.48 -2.86
C PRO A 577 -27.28 -24.55 -4.10
N PHE A 578 -26.71 -24.71 -5.30
CA PHE A 578 -27.42 -24.73 -6.58
C PHE A 578 -27.68 -26.14 -7.13
N GLU A 579 -27.45 -27.19 -6.33
CA GLU A 579 -27.61 -28.60 -6.71
C GLU A 579 -29.06 -28.99 -7.12
N GLY A 580 -30.04 -28.11 -6.96
CA GLY A 580 -31.47 -28.39 -7.19
C GLY A 580 -32.18 -27.62 -8.30
N ARG A 581 -31.49 -26.98 -9.26
CA ARG A 581 -32.16 -26.16 -10.31
C ARG A 581 -31.79 -26.52 -11.75
N VAL A 582 -31.64 -27.81 -12.05
CA VAL A 582 -31.81 -28.25 -13.44
C VAL A 582 -33.31 -28.32 -13.70
N VAL A 583 -33.80 -27.57 -14.69
CA VAL A 583 -35.19 -27.68 -15.12
C VAL A 583 -35.38 -29.08 -15.68
N ASP A 584 -36.10 -29.91 -14.93
CA ASP A 584 -36.43 -31.26 -15.33
C ASP A 584 -37.51 -31.19 -16.42
N HIS A 585 -37.11 -31.24 -17.70
CA HIS A 585 -38.03 -31.26 -18.84
C HIS A 585 -38.86 -32.56 -18.93
N THR A 586 -38.78 -33.44 -17.92
CA THR A 586 -39.50 -34.70 -17.85
C THR A 586 -40.68 -34.73 -16.86
N ALA A 587 -41.10 -33.59 -16.28
CA ALA A 587 -42.30 -33.56 -15.44
C ALA A 587 -43.60 -33.46 -16.28
N PRO A 588 -44.56 -34.41 -16.18
CA PRO A 588 -45.85 -34.27 -16.84
C PRO A 588 -46.66 -33.12 -16.22
N ALA A 589 -47.30 -32.32 -17.09
CA ALA A 589 -48.11 -31.17 -16.70
C ALA A 589 -49.16 -31.53 -15.63
N PRO A 590 -49.32 -30.71 -14.57
CA PRO A 590 -50.31 -30.99 -13.53
C PRO A 590 -51.73 -30.90 -14.09
N ALA A 591 -52.49 -31.98 -13.91
CA ALA A 591 -53.90 -32.07 -14.27
C ALA A 591 -54.70 -30.94 -13.58
N GLY A 592 -55.38 -30.14 -14.41
CA GLY A 592 -56.25 -29.07 -13.95
C GLY A 592 -57.37 -29.61 -13.07
N THR A 593 -57.40 -29.16 -11.81
CA THR A 593 -58.54 -29.36 -10.92
C THR A 593 -59.59 -28.30 -11.27
N GLY A 594 -60.65 -28.75 -11.93
CA GLY A 594 -61.88 -27.96 -12.07
C GLY A 594 -62.43 -27.63 -10.68
N LYS A 595 -62.57 -26.33 -10.41
CA LYS A 595 -63.36 -25.82 -9.29
C LYS A 595 -64.66 -25.26 -9.84
N ASP A 596 -65.71 -26.05 -9.68
CA ASP A 596 -67.07 -25.56 -9.53
C ASP A 596 -67.13 -24.66 -8.30
N SER A 597 -67.65 -23.44 -8.46
CA SER A 597 -68.56 -22.83 -7.49
C SER A 597 -69.15 -21.52 -8.03
N HIS A 598 -70.45 -21.56 -8.31
CA HIS A 598 -71.46 -20.52 -8.09
C HIS A 598 -70.97 -19.12 -7.64
N ARG A 599 -71.12 -18.09 -8.47
CA ARG A 599 -72.26 -17.16 -8.51
C ARG A 599 -72.03 -16.07 -9.56
#